data_AF-A0A7Y2E3S9-F1
#
_entry.id   AF-A0A7Y2E3S9-F1
#
_cell.length_a   1.000
_cell.length_b   1.000
_cell.length_c   1.000
_cell.angle_alpha   90.00
_cell.angle_beta   90.00
_cell.angle_gamma   90.00
#
_symmetry.space_group_name_H-M   'P 1'
#
loop_
_entity.id
_entity.type
_entity.pdbx_description
1 polymer ?
#
loop_
_entity_poly.entity_id
_entity_poly.type
_entity_poly.pdbx_seq_one_letter_code
_entity_poly.pdbx_strand_id
1 'polypeptide(L)'
;HRGEVAAATFGNVIFQILILDLVFSLDSVITAVGMVDLVPVMITAIVIAIVFMMVSAKAVSSFIEDHPTVKMLALAFLLMVGVALVAEGADFHIPRGYIYFAMAFSVLVEMLNLKLRKSDTGPVKLKGEPKVEEA
;
A
#
# COMPACT_ATOMS: atom_id res chain seq x y z
N HIS A 1 1.10 12.12 -28.99
CA HIS A 1 2.17 11.37 -28.28
C HIS A 1 1.54 10.26 -27.47
N ARG A 2 1.58 9.03 -27.99
CA ARG A 2 1.09 7.82 -27.30
C ARG A 2 2.26 7.33 -26.45
N GLY A 3 2.20 7.47 -25.13
CA GLY A 3 3.26 7.02 -24.24
C GLY A 3 3.40 5.50 -24.34
N GLU A 4 4.53 5.02 -24.86
CA GLU A 4 4.94 3.64 -24.66
C GLU A 4 5.07 3.40 -23.16
N VAL A 5 4.19 2.55 -22.63
CA VAL A 5 4.36 2.02 -21.28
C VAL A 5 5.56 1.08 -21.35
N ALA A 6 6.74 1.58 -20.97
CA ALA A 6 7.95 0.79 -20.89
C ALA A 6 7.67 -0.42 -19.99
N ALA A 7 7.76 -1.62 -20.56
CA ALA A 7 7.60 -2.86 -19.81
C ALA A 7 8.68 -2.89 -18.71
N ALA A 8 8.25 -2.97 -17.45
CA ALA A 8 9.18 -3.05 -16.33
C ALA A 8 10.06 -4.30 -16.50
N THR A 9 11.38 -4.09 -16.66
CA THR A 9 12.34 -5.18 -16.80
C THR A 9 12.31 -6.06 -15.55
N PHE A 10 12.41 -7.38 -15.70
CA PHE A 10 12.36 -8.35 -14.59
C PHE A 10 13.30 -7.99 -13.42
N GLY A 11 14.51 -7.50 -13.73
CA GLY A 11 15.46 -7.02 -12.71
C GLY A 11 14.97 -5.80 -11.91
N ASN A 12 14.21 -4.89 -12.55
CA ASN A 12 13.63 -3.73 -11.87
C ASN A 12 12.52 -4.15 -10.88
N VAL A 13 11.75 -5.20 -11.21
CA VAL A 13 10.72 -5.74 -10.31
C VAL A 13 11.36 -6.38 -9.08
N ILE A 14 12.40 -7.18 -9.25
CA ILE A 14 13.14 -7.78 -8.12
C ILE A 14 13.74 -6.69 -7.22
N PHE A 15 14.37 -5.68 -7.82
CA PHE A 15 14.95 -4.56 -7.08
C PHE A 15 13.90 -3.80 -6.26
N GLN A 16 12.71 -3.55 -6.84
CA GLN A 16 11.61 -2.93 -6.13
C GLN A 16 11.11 -3.78 -4.96
N ILE A 17 10.94 -5.09 -5.14
CA ILE A 17 10.51 -6.00 -4.06
C ILE A 17 11.53 -5.99 -2.92
N LEU A 18 12.82 -6.02 -3.24
CA LEU A 18 13.90 -6.01 -2.24
C LEU A 18 13.90 -4.72 -1.42
N ILE A 19 13.72 -3.56 -2.05
CA ILE A 19 13.56 -2.28 -1.35
C ILE A 19 12.30 -2.28 -0.47
N LEU A 20 11.16 -2.75 -1.00
CA LEU A 20 9.91 -2.82 -0.26
C LEU A 20 10.04 -3.69 0.99
N ASP A 21 10.67 -4.86 0.87
CA ASP A 21 10.89 -5.81 1.97
C ASP A 21 11.84 -5.26 3.04
N LEU A 22 12.88 -4.53 2.63
CA LEU A 22 13.79 -3.87 3.56
C LEU A 22 13.07 -2.81 4.40
N VAL A 23 12.25 -1.96 3.78
CA VAL A 23 11.54 -0.92 4.54
C VAL A 23 10.43 -1.52 5.39
N PHE A 24 9.71 -2.53 4.90
CA PHE A 24 8.64 -3.18 5.65
C PHE A 24 9.17 -4.00 6.85
N SER A 25 10.32 -4.64 6.69
CA SER A 25 11.00 -5.33 7.81
C SER A 25 11.47 -4.34 8.87
N LEU A 26 12.07 -3.20 8.47
CA LEU A 26 12.51 -2.16 9.41
C LEU A 26 11.36 -1.43 10.11
N ASP A 27 10.27 -1.13 9.41
CA ASP A 27 9.10 -0.43 9.96
C ASP A 27 8.48 -1.21 11.12
N SER A 28 8.30 -2.53 10.95
CA SER A 28 7.75 -3.40 11.99
C SER A 28 8.58 -3.42 13.28
N VAL A 29 9.91 -3.30 13.15
CA VAL A 29 10.84 -3.27 14.28
C VAL A 29 10.84 -1.88 14.93
N ILE A 30 10.97 -0.80 14.15
CA ILE A 30 11.08 0.57 14.68
C ILE A 30 9.78 1.00 15.36
N THR A 31 8.64 0.65 14.77
CA THR A 31 7.32 0.87 15.38
C THR A 31 7.20 0.15 16.72
N ALA A 32 7.67 -1.10 16.82
CA ALA A 32 7.62 -1.85 18.07
C ALA A 32 8.58 -1.30 19.15
N VAL A 33 9.82 -0.96 18.78
CA VAL A 33 10.81 -0.31 19.67
C VAL A 33 10.28 1.03 20.19
N GLY A 34 9.52 1.74 19.37
CA GLY A 34 8.93 3.03 19.69
C GLY A 34 7.77 3.00 20.68
N MET A 35 7.19 1.83 20.94
CA MET A 35 5.95 1.68 21.72
C MET A 35 6.09 0.81 22.98
N VAL A 36 7.15 -0.01 23.11
CA VAL A 36 7.26 -1.03 24.17
C VAL A 36 8.63 -0.99 24.83
N ASP A 37 8.66 -0.79 26.15
CA ASP A 37 9.89 -0.77 26.95
C ASP A 37 10.47 -2.18 27.23
N LEU A 38 9.63 -3.21 27.10
CA LEU A 38 9.98 -4.61 27.38
C LEU A 38 10.54 -5.30 26.13
N VAL A 39 11.87 -5.30 26.01
CA VAL A 39 12.61 -5.98 24.93
C VAL A 39 12.16 -7.43 24.67
N PRO A 40 11.90 -8.27 25.68
CA PRO A 40 11.45 -9.64 25.44
C PRO A 40 10.12 -9.71 24.69
N VAL A 41 9.16 -8.86 25.08
CA VAL A 41 7.81 -8.80 24.47
C VAL A 41 7.91 -8.40 23.01
N MET A 42 8.72 -7.37 22.73
CA MET A 42 8.99 -6.87 21.39
C MET A 42 9.56 -7.97 20.46
N ILE A 43 10.58 -8.71 20.92
CA ILE A 43 11.18 -9.79 20.13
C ILE A 43 10.14 -10.87 19.82
N THR A 44 9.36 -11.32 20.80
CA THR A 44 8.29 -12.31 20.56
C THR A 44 7.24 -11.80 19.57
N ALA A 45 6.82 -10.54 19.67
CA ALA A 45 5.83 -9.97 18.76
C ALA A 45 6.33 -9.93 17.31
N ILE A 46 7.58 -9.50 17.10
CA ILE A 46 8.21 -9.45 15.77
C ILE A 46 8.31 -10.86 15.17
N VAL A 47 8.78 -11.85 15.94
CA VAL A 47 8.89 -13.24 15.46
C VAL A 47 7.52 -13.79 15.05
N ILE A 48 6.49 -13.57 15.87
CA ILE A 48 5.12 -14.00 15.54
C ILE A 48 4.63 -13.29 14.28
N ALA A 49 4.86 -11.99 14.14
CA ALA A 49 4.46 -11.21 12.98
C ALA A 49 5.14 -11.74 11.70
N ILE A 50 6.45 -12.00 11.72
CA ILE A 50 7.18 -12.54 10.55
C ILE A 50 6.61 -13.90 10.14
N VAL A 51 6.38 -14.80 11.10
CA VAL A 51 5.77 -16.12 10.82
C VAL A 51 4.38 -15.96 10.20
N PHE A 52 3.56 -15.08 10.77
CA PHE A 52 2.22 -14.79 10.24
C PHE A 52 2.27 -14.22 8.81
N MET A 53 3.19 -13.30 8.54
CA MET A 53 3.38 -12.70 7.21
C MET A 53 3.87 -13.74 6.20
N MET A 54 4.78 -14.64 6.57
CA MET A 54 5.21 -15.74 5.70
C MET A 54 4.05 -16.66 5.32
N VAL A 55 3.22 -17.06 6.28
CA VAL A 55 2.03 -17.90 6.02
C VAL A 55 1.02 -17.16 5.15
N SER A 56 0.89 -15.85 5.34
CA SER A 56 -0.08 -15.01 4.62
C SER A 56 0.46 -14.46 3.30
N ALA A 57 1.75 -14.61 2.99
CA ALA A 57 2.43 -13.91 1.89
C ALA A 57 1.74 -14.15 0.54
N LYS A 58 1.32 -15.39 0.26
CA LYS A 58 0.61 -15.72 -0.98
C LYS A 58 -0.74 -15.00 -1.10
N ALA A 59 -1.51 -14.95 -0.02
CA ALA A 59 -2.82 -14.30 0.00
C ALA A 59 -2.70 -12.77 -0.06
N VAL A 60 -1.70 -12.21 0.62
CA VAL A 60 -1.39 -10.77 0.58
C VAL A 60 -0.92 -10.36 -0.82
N SER A 61 -0.02 -11.15 -1.44
CA SER A 61 0.46 -10.89 -2.80
C SER A 61 -0.68 -10.88 -3.81
N SER A 62 -1.56 -11.90 -3.79
CA SER A 62 -2.70 -11.95 -4.72
C SER A 62 -3.66 -10.77 -4.51
N PHE A 63 -3.91 -10.38 -3.26
CA PHE A 63 -4.77 -9.24 -2.95
C PHE A 63 -4.20 -7.91 -3.47
N ILE A 64 -2.87 -7.71 -3.36
CA ILE A 64 -2.19 -6.52 -3.88
C ILE A 64 -2.19 -6.51 -5.42
N GLU A 65 -2.04 -7.66 -6.06
CA GLU A 65 -2.09 -7.81 -7.52
C GLU A 65 -3.50 -7.49 -8.08
N ASP A 66 -4.54 -7.99 -7.42
CA ASP A 66 -5.94 -7.77 -7.82
C ASP A 66 -6.41 -6.32 -7.59
N HIS A 67 -5.72 -5.58 -6.71
CA HIS A 67 -6.09 -4.22 -6.32
C HIS A 67 -4.94 -3.21 -6.51
N PRO A 68 -4.81 -2.61 -7.72
CA PRO A 68 -3.74 -1.67 -8.04
C PRO A 68 -3.64 -0.45 -7.09
N THR A 69 -4.77 0.00 -6.56
CA THR A 69 -4.86 1.11 -5.59
C THR A 69 -4.27 0.73 -4.23
N VAL A 70 -4.41 -0.53 -3.80
CA VAL A 70 -3.76 -1.08 -2.60
C VAL A 70 -2.24 -1.13 -2.79
N LYS A 71 -1.76 -1.53 -3.98
CA LYS A 71 -0.32 -1.47 -4.30
C LYS A 71 0.25 -0.05 -4.14
N MET A 72 -0.49 0.95 -4.63
CA MET A 72 -0.09 2.36 -4.46
C MET A 72 -0.14 2.81 -3.00
N LEU A 73 -1.14 2.36 -2.23
CA LEU A 73 -1.24 2.64 -0.79
C LEU A 73 -0.05 2.08 -0.01
N ALA A 74 0.40 0.86 -0.32
CA ALA A 74 1.59 0.25 0.30
C ALA A 74 2.87 1.04 -0.02
N LEU A 75 3.06 1.47 -1.28
CA LEU A 75 4.18 2.31 -1.68
C LEU A 75 4.17 3.67 -0.96
N ALA A 76 2.98 4.26 -0.77
CA ALA A 76 2.81 5.51 -0.04
C ALA A 76 3.14 5.37 1.46
N PHE A 77 2.79 4.25 2.09
CA PHE A 77 3.15 3.97 3.49
C PHE A 77 4.65 3.82 3.65
N LEU A 78 5.31 3.10 2.74
CA LEU A 78 6.77 3.00 2.71
C LEU A 78 7.40 4.39 2.67
N LEU A 79 6.95 5.24 1.75
CA LEU A 79 7.49 6.59 1.60
C LEU A 79 7.23 7.43 2.86
N MET A 80 6.02 7.37 3.42
CA MET A 80 5.65 8.11 4.63
C MET A 80 6.53 7.72 5.82
N VAL A 81 6.69 6.42 6.08
CA VAL A 81 7.57 5.92 7.15
C VAL A 81 9.01 6.32 6.87
N GLY A 82 9.50 6.15 5.64
CA GLY A 82 10.85 6.56 5.25
C GLY A 82 11.13 8.05 5.51
N VAL A 83 10.19 8.93 5.15
CA VAL A 83 10.29 10.38 5.41
C VAL A 83 10.21 10.67 6.91
N ALA A 84 9.32 9.99 7.65
CA ALA A 84 9.22 10.15 9.09
C ALA A 84 10.52 9.78 9.81
N LEU A 85 11.18 8.69 9.40
CA LEU A 85 12.46 8.27 9.97
C LEU A 85 13.59 9.27 9.67
N VAL A 86 13.63 9.82 8.45
CA VAL A 86 14.60 10.87 8.11
C VAL A 86 14.34 12.14 8.93
N ALA A 87 13.07 12.51 9.14
CA ALA A 87 12.70 13.66 9.95
C ALA A 87 13.08 13.46 11.43
N GLU A 88 12.74 12.30 12.01
CA GLU A 88 13.14 11.95 13.38
C GLU A 88 14.67 11.93 13.53
N GLY A 89 15.39 11.38 12.55
CA GLY A 89 16.85 11.40 12.52
C GLY A 89 17.48 12.78 12.34
N ALA A 90 16.70 13.77 11.86
CA ALA A 90 17.08 15.17 11.75
C ALA A 90 16.57 16.03 12.94
N ASP A 91 16.26 15.39 14.07
CA ASP A 91 15.69 15.99 15.30
C ASP A 91 14.29 16.63 15.13
N PHE A 92 13.63 16.45 13.99
CA PHE A 92 12.24 16.84 13.79
C PHE A 92 11.30 15.78 14.36
N HIS A 93 10.83 16.03 15.58
CA HIS A 93 9.91 15.14 16.27
C HIS A 93 8.50 15.27 15.70
N ILE A 94 8.12 14.37 14.78
CA ILE A 94 6.75 14.22 14.31
C ILE A 94 5.99 13.34 15.31
N PRO A 95 4.89 13.80 15.92
CA PRO A 95 4.14 12.96 16.85
C PRO A 95 3.57 11.73 16.12
N ARG A 96 3.97 10.53 16.57
CA ARG A 96 3.62 9.23 15.96
C ARG A 96 2.12 9.06 15.69
N GLY A 97 1.28 9.62 16.56
CA GLY A 97 -0.18 9.59 16.43
C GLY A 97 -0.68 10.18 15.10
N TYR A 98 -0.03 11.20 14.55
CA TYR A 98 -0.41 11.76 13.24
C TYR A 98 -0.10 10.79 12.10
N ILE A 99 1.05 10.11 12.16
CA ILE A 99 1.44 9.11 11.16
C ILE A 99 0.47 7.91 11.21
N TYR A 100 0.19 7.41 12.41
CA TYR A 100 -0.76 6.31 12.61
C TYR A 100 -2.18 6.68 12.19
N PHE A 101 -2.63 7.90 12.49
CA PHE A 101 -3.92 8.40 12.03
C PHE A 101 -3.98 8.50 10.50
N ALA A 102 -2.94 9.04 9.86
CA ALA A 102 -2.87 9.14 8.40
C ALA A 102 -2.90 7.77 7.73
N MET A 103 -2.16 6.78 8.26
CA MET A 103 -2.20 5.41 7.77
C MET A 103 -3.59 4.79 7.93
N ALA A 104 -4.18 4.86 9.13
CA ALA A 104 -5.51 4.31 9.39
C ALA A 104 -6.60 4.95 8.51
N PHE A 105 -6.57 6.28 8.37
CA PHE A 105 -7.49 7.03 7.51
C PHE A 105 -7.34 6.63 6.05
N SER A 106 -6.11 6.49 5.55
CA SER A 106 -5.84 6.07 4.18
C SER A 106 -6.39 4.67 3.89
N VAL A 107 -6.17 3.70 4.79
CA VAL A 107 -6.76 2.35 4.66
C VAL A 107 -8.28 2.42 4.65
N LEU A 108 -8.89 3.22 5.52
CA LEU A 108 -10.34 3.37 5.59
C LEU A 108 -10.91 3.93 4.28
N VAL A 109 -10.28 4.97 3.73
CA VAL A 109 -10.67 5.56 2.45
C VAL A 109 -10.52 4.53 1.32
N GLU A 110 -9.43 3.75 1.31
CA GLU A 110 -9.21 2.72 0.30
C GLU A 110 -10.22 1.58 0.41
N MET A 111 -10.61 1.16 1.61
CA MET A 111 -11.68 0.18 1.80
C MET A 111 -13.02 0.68 1.24
N LEU A 112 -13.35 1.95 1.43
CA LEU A 112 -14.53 2.58 0.81
C LEU A 112 -14.42 2.61 -0.71
N ASN A 113 -13.25 2.96 -1.24
CA ASN A 113 -12.97 3.01 -2.67
C ASN A 113 -13.14 1.64 -3.34
N LEU A 114 -12.59 0.58 -2.74
CA LEU A 114 -12.74 -0.79 -3.22
C LEU A 114 -14.21 -1.26 -3.21
N LYS A 115 -14.99 -0.85 -2.20
CA LYS A 115 -16.42 -1.20 -2.09
C LYS A 115 -17.26 -0.50 -3.17
N LEU A 116 -16.98 0.77 -3.45
CA LEU A 116 -17.68 1.54 -4.48
C LEU A 116 -17.37 1.04 -5.88
N ARG A 117 -16.11 0.71 -6.16
CA ARG A 117 -15.66 0.26 -7.49
C ARG A 117 -16.20 -1.13 -7.88
N LYS A 118 -16.60 -1.96 -6.90
CA LYS A 118 -17.36 -3.19 -7.15
C LYS A 118 -18.79 -2.93 -7.66
N SER A 119 -19.29 -1.70 -7.56
CA SER A 119 -20.67 -1.31 -7.88
C SER A 119 -20.82 -0.62 -9.25
N ASP A 120 -19.74 -0.44 -10.02
CA ASP A 120 -19.83 0.04 -11.41
C ASP A 120 -20.29 -1.09 -12.34
N THR A 121 -21.58 -1.40 -12.24
CA THR A 121 -22.30 -2.24 -13.18
C THR A 121 -22.66 -1.44 -14.42
N GLY A 122 -21.99 -1.75 -15.53
CA GLY A 122 -22.53 -1.63 -16.88
C GLY A 122 -22.06 -0.40 -17.68
N PRO A 123 -21.65 -0.58 -18.96
CA PRO A 123 -21.34 0.54 -19.83
C PRO A 123 -22.59 1.42 -19.97
N VAL A 124 -22.43 2.73 -19.74
CA VAL A 124 -23.47 3.73 -19.99
C VAL A 124 -23.89 3.61 -21.45
N LYS A 125 -25.06 3.00 -21.70
CA LYS A 125 -25.64 2.89 -23.04
C LYS A 125 -25.95 4.30 -23.53
N LEU A 126 -25.11 4.82 -24.42
CA LEU A 126 -25.38 6.04 -25.18
C LEU A 126 -26.64 5.79 -25.99
N LYS A 127 -27.74 6.45 -25.62
CA LYS A 127 -29.02 6.35 -26.30
C LYS A 127 -29.02 7.33 -27.46
N GLY A 128 -29.10 6.80 -28.68
CA GLY A 128 -29.55 7.55 -29.86
C GLY A 128 -28.61 7.49 -31.04
N GLU A 129 -28.72 6.44 -31.86
CA GLU A 129 -28.49 6.62 -33.29
C GLU A 129 -29.69 7.41 -33.84
N PRO A 130 -29.48 8.58 -34.47
CA PRO A 130 -30.58 9.28 -35.13
C PRO A 130 -30.98 8.44 -36.34
N LYS A 131 -32.22 7.96 -36.35
CA LYS A 131 -32.83 7.39 -37.55
C LYS A 131 -32.85 8.48 -38.60
N VAL A 132 -31.99 8.35 -39.61
CA VAL A 132 -32.14 9.11 -40.85
C VAL A 132 -33.36 8.50 -41.54
N GLU A 133 -34.47 9.22 -41.45
CA GLU A 133 -35.69 8.95 -42.16
C GLU A 133 -35.42 9.18 -43.64
N GLU A 134 -35.33 8.09 -44.41
CA GLU A 134 -35.28 8.15 -45.87
C GLU A 134 -36.67 8.59 -46.37
N ALA A 135 -36.71 9.74 -47.03
CA ALA A 135 -37.85 10.31 -47.73
C ALA A 135 -37.57 10.41 -49.23
#